data_AF-A0A7X7C4T0-F1
#
_entry.id   AF-A0A7X7C4T0-F1
#
_cell.length_a   1.000
_cell.length_b   1.000
_cell.length_c   1.000
_cell.angle_alpha   90.00
_cell.angle_beta   90.00
_cell.angle_gamma   90.00
#
_symmetry.space_group_name_H-M   'P 1'
#
loop_
_entity.id
_entity.type
_entity.pdbx_description
1 polymer ?
#
loop_
_entity_poly.entity_id
_entity_poly.type
_entity_poly.pdbx_seq_one_letter_code
_entity_poly.pdbx_strand_id
1 'polypeptide(L)'
;THGFWFHFLNMKTGKRAWNSEVSIIDSAILINGVLTVGRYFGGRTQKLAYELYEDIEWDWYYDSSANKFYMGYDPKTGFSGYWNGYAEQLMIFVLAAGSPTHPVGSSAYQLMKLSSRFHQTTSEYGGFYSTHTGSIFTYQYSHAWIDFRKYYDQDGYNWYVNSVHATQAAVAYAESLKNEYQGINENSWGMSACDGPEGYKGAYGSGPSAGNAHYVDGTVPAYGALGSIVFLPEAAIRAAENYRSYERFWSMYGFRDAYNLDENWFASDIIGIDKGISVLMIENYLSGMVWKIFMEIEYVQNGLANLGFEKMEG
;
A
#
# COMPACT_ATOMS: atom_id res chain seq x y z
N THR A 1 7.60 21.65 8.10
CA THR A 1 6.73 20.47 8.19
C THR A 1 7.44 19.31 8.87
N HIS A 2 8.45 19.58 9.72
CA HIS A 2 9.15 18.54 10.50
C HIS A 2 9.67 17.37 9.63
N GLY A 3 10.25 17.70 8.46
CA GLY A 3 10.73 16.72 7.47
C GLY A 3 9.66 16.07 6.57
N PHE A 4 8.36 16.23 6.87
CA PHE A 4 7.27 15.65 6.07
C PHE A 4 6.83 16.53 4.90
N TRP A 5 6.15 15.93 3.92
CA TRP A 5 5.66 16.61 2.72
C TRP A 5 4.13 16.72 2.68
N PHE A 6 3.66 17.74 1.96
CA PHE A 6 2.23 17.87 1.63
C PHE A 6 1.83 16.77 0.65
N HIS A 7 0.62 16.22 0.85
CA HIS A 7 0.02 15.21 -0.04
C HIS A 7 0.00 15.69 -1.50
N PHE A 8 -0.38 16.95 -1.75
CA PHE A 8 -0.36 17.54 -3.08
C PHE A 8 0.48 18.81 -3.16
N LEU A 9 1.33 18.87 -4.19
CA LEU A 9 2.14 20.02 -4.55
C LEU A 9 1.83 20.47 -5.97
N ASN A 10 1.88 21.77 -6.20
CA ASN A 10 1.86 22.32 -7.54
C ASN A 10 3.20 22.02 -8.24
N MET A 11 3.16 21.23 -9.30
CA MET A 11 4.37 20.76 -10.01
C MET A 11 5.32 21.87 -10.49
N LYS A 12 4.83 23.08 -10.78
CA LYS A 12 5.66 24.19 -11.29
C LYS A 12 6.33 24.99 -10.17
N THR A 13 5.73 25.04 -8.99
CA THR A 13 6.15 25.94 -7.91
C THR A 13 6.62 25.22 -6.65
N GLY A 14 6.33 23.92 -6.51
CA GLY A 14 6.62 23.15 -5.30
C GLY A 14 5.79 23.58 -4.09
N LYS A 15 4.78 24.44 -4.27
CA LYS A 15 3.90 24.92 -3.18
C LYS A 15 2.73 23.97 -2.97
N ARG A 16 2.24 23.91 -1.72
CA ARG A 16 1.02 23.20 -1.32
C ARG A 16 -0.13 23.45 -2.32
N ALA A 17 -0.77 22.39 -2.78
CA ALA A 17 -1.94 22.43 -3.66
C ALA A 17 -3.20 21.99 -2.91
N TRP A 18 -4.36 22.44 -3.39
CA TRP A 18 -5.70 22.00 -2.96
C TRP A 18 -5.99 21.98 -1.45
N ASN A 19 -5.28 22.81 -0.68
CA ASN A 19 -5.31 22.77 0.78
C ASN A 19 -5.07 21.36 1.34
N SER A 20 -4.24 20.55 0.69
CA SER A 20 -3.92 19.21 1.15
C SER A 20 -3.13 19.25 2.45
N GLU A 21 -3.32 18.30 3.34
CA GLU A 21 -2.55 18.11 4.56
C GLU A 21 -1.07 17.81 4.28
N VAL A 22 -0.23 18.01 5.29
CA VAL A 22 1.04 17.30 5.41
C VAL A 22 0.69 15.86 5.76
N SER A 23 1.15 14.90 4.98
CA SER A 23 0.70 13.51 5.05
C SER A 23 1.87 12.59 5.39
N ILE A 24 1.71 11.80 6.46
CA ILE A 24 2.74 10.85 6.89
C ILE A 24 2.87 9.70 5.90
N ILE A 25 1.75 9.20 5.35
CA ILE A 25 1.77 8.04 4.46
C ILE A 25 2.37 8.40 3.10
N ASP A 26 2.04 9.57 2.55
CA ASP A 26 2.65 10.04 1.30
C ASP A 26 4.13 10.34 1.47
N SER A 27 4.52 10.88 2.63
CA SER A 27 5.93 11.07 2.97
C SER A 27 6.68 9.74 3.08
N ALA A 28 6.05 8.71 3.67
CA ALA A 28 6.63 7.37 3.76
C ALA A 28 6.77 6.71 2.38
N ILE A 29 5.76 6.84 1.50
CA ILE A 29 5.80 6.37 0.11
C ILE A 29 6.95 7.06 -0.64
N LEU A 30 7.06 8.39 -0.53
CA LEU A 30 8.12 9.15 -1.17
C LEU A 30 9.50 8.73 -0.68
N ILE A 31 9.71 8.69 0.64
CA ILE A 31 11.04 8.42 1.20
C ILE A 31 11.49 6.99 0.93
N ASN A 32 10.58 6.01 0.87
CA ASN A 32 10.92 4.66 0.42
C ASN A 32 11.55 4.67 -0.99
N GLY A 33 10.92 5.38 -1.94
CA GLY A 33 11.46 5.53 -3.29
C GLY A 33 12.80 6.27 -3.31
N VAL A 34 12.92 7.37 -2.56
CA VAL A 34 14.16 8.16 -2.46
C VAL A 34 15.31 7.31 -1.88
N LEU A 35 15.05 6.54 -0.83
CA LEU A 35 16.02 5.65 -0.22
C LEU A 35 16.45 4.52 -1.18
N THR A 36 15.52 3.89 -1.91
CA THR A 36 15.86 2.91 -2.96
C THR A 36 16.80 3.52 -4.00
N VAL A 37 16.48 4.70 -4.52
CA VAL A 37 17.27 5.40 -5.54
C VAL A 37 18.65 5.80 -4.97
N GLY A 38 18.67 6.31 -3.74
CA GLY A 38 19.89 6.63 -3.01
C GLY A 38 20.83 5.43 -2.92
N ARG A 39 20.30 4.31 -2.43
CA ARG A 39 21.05 3.06 -2.28
C ARG A 39 21.54 2.51 -3.63
N TYR A 40 20.73 2.57 -4.68
CA TYR A 40 21.09 2.08 -6.01
C TYR A 40 22.23 2.86 -6.66
N PHE A 41 22.18 4.19 -6.65
CA PHE A 41 23.17 5.03 -7.33
C PHE A 41 24.42 5.32 -6.49
N GLY A 42 24.34 5.22 -5.17
CA GLY A 42 25.48 5.49 -4.28
C GLY A 42 25.92 6.96 -4.29
N GLY A 43 27.13 7.22 -3.77
CA GLY A 43 27.81 8.51 -3.85
C GLY A 43 26.99 9.69 -3.33
N ARG A 44 26.91 10.76 -4.13
CA ARG A 44 26.15 11.98 -3.77
C ARG A 44 24.65 11.71 -3.64
N THR A 45 24.09 10.84 -4.47
CA THR A 45 22.65 10.52 -4.45
C THR A 45 22.27 9.82 -3.16
N GLN A 46 23.07 8.85 -2.72
CA GLN A 46 22.86 8.17 -1.44
C GLN A 46 22.93 9.15 -0.27
N LYS A 47 23.95 10.02 -0.27
CA LYS A 47 24.12 11.03 0.78
C LYS A 47 22.87 11.92 0.92
N LEU A 48 22.38 12.48 -0.19
CA LEU A 48 21.19 13.33 -0.18
C LEU A 48 19.93 12.56 0.23
N ALA A 49 19.77 11.31 -0.23
CA ALA A 49 18.64 10.48 0.15
C ALA A 49 18.61 10.19 1.65
N TYR A 50 19.77 9.95 2.25
CA TYR A 50 19.90 9.64 3.67
C TYR A 50 19.72 10.90 4.52
N GLU A 51 20.28 12.04 4.11
CA GLU A 51 20.01 13.34 4.74
C GLU A 51 18.50 13.64 4.77
N LEU A 52 17.79 13.43 3.66
CA LEU A 52 16.33 13.63 3.62
C LEU A 52 15.56 12.71 4.57
N TYR A 53 16.03 11.49 4.80
CA TYR A 53 15.38 10.54 5.72
C TYR A 53 15.70 10.86 7.19
N GLU A 54 16.95 11.22 7.48
CA GLU A 54 17.42 11.58 8.82
C GLU A 54 16.77 12.88 9.32
N ASP A 55 16.36 13.77 8.42
CA ASP A 55 15.62 15.01 8.75
C ASP A 55 14.12 14.77 9.07
N ILE A 56 13.59 13.56 8.89
CA ILE A 56 12.18 13.27 9.19
C ILE A 56 11.98 13.06 10.69
N GLU A 57 11.18 13.93 11.30
CA GLU A 57 10.87 13.89 12.73
C GLU A 57 9.69 12.93 13.02
N TRP A 58 9.91 11.61 12.91
CA TRP A 58 8.82 10.61 13.05
C TRP A 58 8.07 10.70 14.38
N ASP A 59 8.76 11.06 15.46
CA ASP A 59 8.19 11.30 16.78
C ASP A 59 7.19 12.47 16.81
N TRP A 60 7.27 13.41 15.86
CA TRP A 60 6.32 14.52 15.75
C TRP A 60 4.90 14.07 15.37
N TYR A 61 4.77 13.06 14.50
CA TYR A 61 3.47 12.47 14.16
C TYR A 61 2.98 11.45 15.19
N TYR A 62 3.80 11.09 16.17
CA TYR A 62 3.46 10.09 17.16
C TYR A 62 2.81 10.73 18.38
N ASP A 63 1.54 10.37 18.62
CA ASP A 63 0.84 10.69 19.84
C ASP A 63 1.16 9.65 20.91
N SER A 64 2.07 9.98 21.83
CA SER A 64 2.46 9.10 22.92
C SER A 64 1.33 8.82 23.91
N SER A 65 0.30 9.67 23.99
CA SER A 65 -0.84 9.48 24.89
C SER A 65 -1.84 8.47 24.32
N ALA A 66 -2.07 8.50 23.00
CA ALA A 66 -2.89 7.54 22.29
C ALA A 66 -2.12 6.29 21.86
N ASN A 67 -0.78 6.33 21.90
CA ASN A 67 0.14 5.32 21.38
C ASN A 67 -0.12 5.02 19.89
N LYS A 68 -0.30 6.06 19.08
CA LYS A 68 -0.67 5.97 17.65
C LYS A 68 -0.01 7.08 16.83
N PHE A 69 0.15 6.84 15.53
CA PHE A 69 0.48 7.88 14.59
C PHE A 69 -0.78 8.61 14.11
N TYR A 70 -0.69 9.95 14.01
CA TYR A 70 -1.66 10.74 13.26
C TYR A 70 -1.59 10.42 11.75
N MET A 71 -2.66 10.70 11.01
CA MET A 71 -2.68 10.54 9.56
C MET A 71 -2.20 11.80 8.82
N GLY A 72 -2.61 12.96 9.32
CA GLY A 72 -2.34 14.23 8.65
C GLY A 72 -2.10 15.37 9.63
N TYR A 73 -1.48 16.42 9.13
CA TYR A 73 -1.32 17.69 9.83
C TYR A 73 -1.67 18.85 8.90
N ASP A 74 -2.53 19.74 9.36
CA ASP A 74 -2.77 21.02 8.70
C ASP A 74 -2.20 22.18 9.55
N PRO A 75 -1.41 23.11 8.96
CA PRO A 75 -0.83 24.23 9.70
C PRO A 75 -1.82 25.15 10.43
N LYS A 76 -3.12 25.14 10.05
CA LYS A 76 -4.18 25.94 10.67
C LYS A 76 -4.95 25.15 11.72
N THR A 77 -5.21 23.86 11.49
CA THR A 77 -6.08 23.04 12.38
C THR A 77 -5.34 22.02 13.23
N GLY A 78 -4.04 21.79 12.99
CA GLY A 78 -3.24 20.81 13.72
C GLY A 78 -3.38 19.39 13.17
N PHE A 79 -3.07 18.41 14.01
CA PHE A 79 -3.11 17.00 13.66
C PHE A 79 -4.54 16.46 13.48
N SER A 80 -4.68 15.47 12.62
CA SER A 80 -5.96 14.83 12.30
C SER A 80 -5.83 13.34 12.05
N GLY A 81 -6.86 12.59 12.45
CA GLY A 81 -6.99 11.16 12.21
C GLY A 81 -5.99 10.32 13.00
N TYR A 82 -6.23 9.01 13.06
CA TYR A 82 -5.29 8.06 13.64
C TYR A 82 -5.31 6.77 12.83
N TRP A 83 -4.15 6.14 12.70
CA TRP A 83 -4.04 4.76 12.22
C TRP A 83 -4.59 3.79 13.27
N ASN A 84 -5.87 3.44 13.17
CA ASN A 84 -6.64 2.68 14.18
C ASN A 84 -6.73 1.16 13.94
N GLY A 85 -5.83 0.62 13.14
CA GLY A 85 -5.82 -0.78 12.75
C GLY A 85 -5.04 -0.96 11.44
N TYR A 86 -4.95 -2.19 10.95
CA TYR A 86 -4.19 -2.52 9.77
C TYR A 86 -4.79 -1.85 8.51
N ALA A 87 -3.90 -1.23 7.74
CA ALA A 87 -4.15 -0.58 6.47
C ALA A 87 -2.81 -0.59 5.67
N GLU A 88 -2.49 0.46 4.92
CA GLU A 88 -1.28 0.55 4.07
C GLU A 88 0.03 0.87 4.81
N GLN A 89 -0.03 1.13 6.11
CA GLN A 89 0.96 1.90 6.87
C GLN A 89 2.11 1.12 7.50
N LEU A 90 2.31 -0.17 7.18
CA LEU A 90 3.44 -0.95 7.75
C LEU A 90 4.80 -0.28 7.53
N MET A 91 5.00 0.36 6.37
CA MET A 91 6.20 1.12 6.06
C MET A 91 6.48 2.25 7.06
N ILE A 92 5.43 2.89 7.60
CA ILE A 92 5.57 3.97 8.58
C ILE A 92 6.23 3.43 9.84
N PHE A 93 5.76 2.29 10.35
CA PHE A 93 6.32 1.70 11.56
C PHE A 93 7.80 1.31 11.35
N VAL A 94 8.14 0.71 10.21
CA VAL A 94 9.51 0.28 9.92
C VAL A 94 10.44 1.49 9.79
N LEU A 95 10.04 2.52 9.04
CA LEU A 95 10.83 3.73 8.88
C LEU A 95 10.96 4.50 10.20
N ALA A 96 9.88 4.68 10.96
CA ALA A 96 9.94 5.38 12.23
C ALA A 96 10.80 4.65 13.27
N ALA A 97 10.71 3.32 13.35
CA ALA A 97 11.56 2.54 14.25
C ALA A 97 13.03 2.49 13.79
N GLY A 98 13.28 2.71 12.50
CA GLY A 98 14.60 2.73 11.89
C GLY A 98 15.29 4.09 11.89
N SER A 99 14.61 5.16 12.36
CA SER A 99 15.17 6.51 12.33
C SER A 99 16.30 6.66 13.38
N PRO A 100 17.49 7.13 12.99
CA PRO A 100 18.59 7.34 13.94
C PRO A 100 18.43 8.63 14.77
N THR A 101 17.58 9.55 14.33
CA THR A 101 17.42 10.91 14.89
C THR A 101 16.11 11.07 15.64
N HIS A 102 15.03 10.48 15.10
CA HIS A 102 13.67 10.62 15.61
C HIS A 102 12.94 9.27 15.71
N PRO A 103 13.48 8.29 16.46
CA PRO A 103 12.90 6.96 16.51
C PRO A 103 11.56 6.92 17.25
N VAL A 104 10.64 6.08 16.76
CA VAL A 104 9.43 5.69 17.50
C VAL A 104 9.45 4.17 17.72
N GLY A 105 9.22 3.74 18.96
CA GLY A 105 9.26 2.34 19.35
C GLY A 105 8.12 1.48 18.78
N SER A 106 8.12 0.19 19.13
CA SER A 106 7.18 -0.80 18.60
C SER A 106 5.76 -0.74 19.16
N SER A 107 5.51 0.08 20.18
CA SER A 107 4.22 0.11 20.90
C SER A 107 3.04 0.48 20.00
N ALA A 108 3.23 1.40 19.04
CA ALA A 108 2.19 1.79 18.09
C ALA A 108 1.88 0.68 17.08
N TYR A 109 2.92 -0.04 16.62
CA TYR A 109 2.79 -1.20 15.75
C TYR A 109 2.01 -2.33 16.44
N GLN A 110 2.35 -2.64 17.69
CA GLN A 110 1.65 -3.64 18.50
C GLN A 110 0.18 -3.25 18.69
N LEU A 111 -0.10 -1.99 19.02
CA LEU A 111 -1.48 -1.51 19.19
C LEU A 111 -2.27 -1.57 17.88
N MET A 112 -1.64 -1.25 16.74
CA MET A 112 -2.26 -1.40 15.42
C MET A 112 -2.71 -2.84 15.19
N LYS A 113 -1.84 -3.82 15.39
CA LYS A 113 -2.16 -5.24 15.21
C LYS A 113 -3.26 -5.71 16.17
N LEU A 114 -3.18 -5.32 17.45
CA LEU A 114 -4.20 -5.63 18.46
C LEU A 114 -5.57 -5.03 18.13
N SER A 115 -5.60 -3.85 17.52
CA SER A 115 -6.83 -3.16 17.13
C SER A 115 -7.41 -3.67 15.80
N SER A 116 -6.67 -4.52 15.09
CA SER A 116 -7.04 -5.00 13.75
C SER A 116 -7.99 -6.18 13.82
N ARG A 117 -8.88 -6.27 12.83
CA ARG A 117 -9.83 -7.38 12.73
C ARG A 117 -9.19 -8.57 12.05
N PHE A 118 -9.09 -9.70 12.76
CA PHE A 118 -8.66 -10.96 12.18
C PHE A 118 -9.85 -11.79 11.67
N HIS A 119 -9.74 -12.29 10.44
CA HIS A 119 -10.66 -13.24 9.84
C HIS A 119 -10.03 -14.63 9.84
N GLN A 120 -10.83 -15.64 10.20
CA GLN A 120 -10.39 -17.03 10.26
C GLN A 120 -10.30 -17.64 8.85
N THR A 121 -9.51 -18.70 8.74
CA THR A 121 -9.37 -19.51 7.51
C THR A 121 -10.72 -20.04 7.03
N THR A 122 -10.95 -20.01 5.72
CA THR A 122 -12.08 -20.64 5.04
C THR A 122 -11.59 -21.71 4.04
N SER A 123 -12.49 -22.26 3.22
CA SER A 123 -12.11 -23.13 2.10
C SER A 123 -11.41 -22.39 0.97
N GLU A 124 -11.60 -21.07 0.85
CA GLU A 124 -11.11 -20.24 -0.27
C GLU A 124 -9.81 -19.49 0.06
N TYR A 125 -9.59 -19.14 1.34
CA TYR A 125 -8.43 -18.35 1.77
C TYR A 125 -8.01 -18.65 3.22
N GLY A 126 -6.73 -18.42 3.52
CA GLY A 126 -6.20 -18.53 4.88
C GLY A 126 -6.60 -17.35 5.79
N GLY A 127 -6.42 -17.51 7.10
CA GLY A 127 -6.72 -16.44 8.05
C GLY A 127 -5.81 -15.22 7.91
N PHE A 128 -6.38 -14.01 8.04
CA PHE A 128 -5.68 -12.74 7.80
C PHE A 128 -6.32 -11.57 8.57
N TYR A 129 -5.53 -10.52 8.84
CA TYR A 129 -6.01 -9.23 9.29
C TYR A 129 -6.59 -8.43 8.12
N SER A 130 -7.87 -8.05 8.23
CA SER A 130 -8.54 -7.25 7.22
C SER A 130 -8.31 -5.75 7.44
N THR A 131 -8.34 -4.99 6.36
CA THR A 131 -8.36 -3.53 6.38
C THR A 131 -9.80 -3.01 6.33
N HIS A 132 -10.02 -1.72 6.62
CA HIS A 132 -11.36 -1.16 6.80
C HIS A 132 -12.31 -1.44 5.62
N THR A 133 -11.86 -1.11 4.42
CA THR A 133 -12.59 -1.28 3.17
C THR A 133 -12.18 -2.54 2.42
N GLY A 134 -11.16 -3.28 2.87
CA GLY A 134 -10.63 -4.42 2.12
C GLY A 134 -10.08 -4.03 0.74
N SER A 135 -9.72 -2.76 0.54
CA SER A 135 -9.09 -2.26 -0.68
C SER A 135 -7.72 -2.88 -0.84
N ILE A 136 -7.45 -3.52 -1.98
CA ILE A 136 -6.27 -4.38 -2.11
C ILE A 136 -4.94 -3.59 -2.01
N PHE A 137 -4.93 -2.29 -2.33
CA PHE A 137 -3.72 -1.44 -2.22
C PHE A 137 -3.09 -1.46 -0.82
N THR A 138 -3.91 -1.61 0.22
CA THR A 138 -3.46 -1.64 1.62
C THR A 138 -2.53 -2.81 1.93
N TYR A 139 -2.67 -3.92 1.19
CA TYR A 139 -1.82 -5.09 1.27
C TYR A 139 -0.60 -5.02 0.34
N GLN A 140 -0.49 -3.98 -0.48
CA GLN A 140 0.52 -3.87 -1.53
C GLN A 140 1.59 -2.84 -1.20
N TYR A 141 1.20 -1.64 -0.75
CA TYR A 141 2.10 -0.48 -0.73
C TYR A 141 3.36 -0.71 0.10
N SER A 142 3.24 -1.23 1.32
CA SER A 142 4.41 -1.54 2.14
C SER A 142 5.26 -2.68 1.56
N HIS A 143 4.64 -3.62 0.86
CA HIS A 143 5.32 -4.73 0.19
C HIS A 143 6.03 -4.31 -1.09
N ALA A 144 5.81 -3.11 -1.63
CA ALA A 144 6.56 -2.65 -2.80
C ALA A 144 8.06 -2.50 -2.51
N TRP A 145 8.41 -2.18 -1.26
CA TRP A 145 9.78 -1.96 -0.82
C TRP A 145 10.26 -3.00 0.19
N ILE A 146 9.45 -3.35 1.17
CA ILE A 146 9.87 -4.24 2.26
C ILE A 146 9.53 -5.70 1.89
N ASP A 147 10.57 -6.52 1.77
CA ASP A 147 10.40 -7.95 1.51
C ASP A 147 10.08 -8.72 2.80
N PHE A 148 8.80 -8.78 3.14
CA PHE A 148 8.32 -9.51 4.32
C PHE A 148 8.34 -11.04 4.18
N ARG A 149 8.71 -11.63 3.02
CA ARG A 149 8.56 -13.09 2.78
C ARG A 149 9.22 -13.96 3.84
N LYS A 150 10.37 -13.50 4.36
CA LYS A 150 11.17 -14.23 5.35
C LYS A 150 11.12 -13.62 6.75
N TYR A 151 10.27 -12.62 6.96
CA TYR A 151 10.20 -11.88 8.22
C TYR A 151 8.91 -12.22 8.97
N TYR A 152 9.08 -12.52 10.24
CA TYR A 152 8.01 -12.81 11.18
C TYR A 152 8.10 -11.77 12.28
N ASP A 153 6.98 -11.17 12.66
CA ASP A 153 6.97 -10.24 13.77
C ASP A 153 7.15 -10.96 15.11
N GLN A 154 7.23 -10.19 16.19
CA GLN A 154 7.41 -10.67 17.56
C GLN A 154 6.39 -11.74 18.03
N ASP A 155 5.21 -11.84 17.40
CA ASP A 155 4.21 -12.87 17.73
C ASP A 155 4.25 -14.06 16.76
N GLY A 156 5.29 -14.14 15.91
CA GLY A 156 5.43 -15.15 14.87
C GLY A 156 4.51 -14.93 13.66
N TYR A 157 4.02 -13.71 13.42
CA TYR A 157 3.11 -13.41 12.31
C TYR A 157 3.85 -12.94 11.06
N ASN A 158 3.48 -13.47 9.89
CA ASN A 158 4.09 -13.12 8.61
C ASN A 158 3.14 -12.26 7.77
N TRP A 159 3.49 -10.98 7.57
CA TRP A 159 2.68 -10.03 6.80
C TRP A 159 2.63 -10.34 5.30
N TYR A 160 3.63 -11.03 4.74
CA TYR A 160 3.53 -11.50 3.36
C TYR A 160 2.45 -12.56 3.22
N VAL A 161 2.38 -13.53 4.15
CA VAL A 161 1.32 -14.54 4.19
C VAL A 161 -0.06 -13.90 4.38
N ASN A 162 -0.17 -12.88 5.23
CA ASN A 162 -1.39 -12.08 5.37
C ASN A 162 -1.87 -11.51 4.02
N SER A 163 -0.97 -10.89 3.26
CA SER A 163 -1.27 -10.28 1.96
C SER A 163 -1.58 -11.32 0.87
N VAL A 164 -0.98 -12.52 0.94
CA VAL A 164 -1.38 -13.67 0.10
C VAL A 164 -2.81 -14.07 0.39
N HIS A 165 -3.17 -14.26 1.66
CA HIS A 165 -4.52 -14.64 2.07
C HIS A 165 -5.56 -13.57 1.72
N ALA A 166 -5.23 -12.28 1.93
CA ALA A 166 -6.10 -11.18 1.52
C ALA A 166 -6.31 -11.13 0.00
N THR A 167 -5.26 -11.42 -0.78
CA THR A 167 -5.35 -11.50 -2.25
C THR A 167 -6.25 -12.67 -2.69
N GLN A 168 -6.13 -13.84 -2.05
CA GLN A 168 -7.03 -14.97 -2.28
C GLN A 168 -8.49 -14.61 -1.95
N ALA A 169 -8.72 -13.92 -0.84
CA ALA A 169 -10.05 -13.44 -0.46
C ALA A 169 -10.63 -12.45 -1.48
N ALA A 170 -9.82 -11.54 -2.02
CA ALA A 170 -10.24 -10.62 -3.06
C ALA A 170 -10.66 -11.32 -4.36
N VAL A 171 -9.93 -12.37 -4.78
CA VAL A 171 -10.32 -13.20 -5.94
C VAL A 171 -11.62 -13.95 -5.66
N ALA A 172 -11.76 -14.58 -4.49
CA ALA A 172 -12.96 -15.31 -4.11
C ALA A 172 -14.19 -14.40 -4.05
N TYR A 173 -14.02 -13.18 -3.55
CA TYR A 173 -15.06 -12.17 -3.50
C TYR A 173 -15.49 -11.70 -4.89
N ALA A 174 -14.53 -11.46 -5.80
CA ALA A 174 -14.84 -11.17 -7.19
C ALA A 174 -15.60 -12.32 -7.88
N GLU A 175 -15.21 -13.57 -7.64
CA GLU A 175 -15.94 -14.73 -8.16
C GLU A 175 -17.39 -14.78 -7.64
N SER A 176 -17.61 -14.47 -6.36
CA SER A 176 -18.97 -14.46 -5.79
C SER A 176 -19.91 -13.46 -6.47
N LEU A 177 -19.35 -12.40 -7.05
CA LEU A 177 -20.07 -11.30 -7.70
C LEU A 177 -20.26 -11.49 -9.22
N LYS A 178 -19.80 -12.62 -9.80
CA LYS A 178 -19.80 -12.84 -11.26
C LYS A 178 -21.18 -12.85 -11.93
N ASN A 179 -22.24 -13.08 -11.15
CA ASN A 179 -23.61 -13.04 -11.64
C ASN A 179 -24.30 -11.68 -11.38
N GLU A 180 -23.64 -10.78 -10.66
CA GLU A 180 -24.16 -9.46 -10.29
C GLU A 180 -23.60 -8.35 -11.18
N TYR A 181 -22.34 -8.44 -11.60
CA TYR A 181 -21.67 -7.44 -12.43
C TYR A 181 -21.01 -8.06 -13.66
N GLN A 182 -21.16 -7.44 -14.82
CA GLN A 182 -20.52 -7.91 -16.05
C GLN A 182 -18.99 -7.85 -15.98
N GLY A 183 -18.48 -6.85 -15.26
CA GLY A 183 -17.06 -6.55 -15.18
C GLY A 183 -16.28 -7.32 -14.11
N ILE A 184 -16.93 -8.05 -13.20
CA ILE A 184 -16.28 -8.64 -12.01
C ILE A 184 -16.39 -10.17 -12.08
N ASN A 185 -15.25 -10.87 -11.94
CA ASN A 185 -15.17 -12.34 -11.88
C ASN A 185 -13.77 -12.79 -11.45
N GLU A 186 -13.49 -14.10 -11.47
CA GLU A 186 -12.19 -14.66 -11.09
C GLU A 186 -11.00 -14.20 -11.97
N ASN A 187 -11.25 -13.72 -13.19
CA ASN A 187 -10.26 -13.11 -14.08
C ASN A 187 -10.41 -11.58 -14.16
N SER A 188 -11.23 -10.99 -13.30
CA SER A 188 -11.43 -9.56 -13.21
C SER A 188 -11.76 -9.16 -11.77
N TRP A 189 -10.71 -8.92 -11.00
CA TRP A 189 -10.75 -8.74 -9.56
C TRP A 189 -9.83 -7.60 -9.11
N GLY A 190 -9.70 -7.38 -7.81
CA GLY A 190 -8.76 -6.40 -7.26
C GLY A 190 -9.40 -5.05 -6.93
N MET A 191 -10.68 -5.05 -6.52
CA MET A 191 -11.39 -3.84 -6.11
C MET A 191 -10.59 -3.07 -5.06
N SER A 192 -10.41 -1.78 -5.32
CA SER A 192 -9.53 -0.89 -4.57
C SER A 192 -9.87 0.56 -4.89
N ALA A 193 -9.44 1.50 -4.05
CA ALA A 193 -9.65 2.92 -4.24
C ALA A 193 -9.19 3.37 -5.65
N CYS A 194 -10.11 3.90 -6.46
CA CYS A 194 -9.87 4.26 -7.85
C CYS A 194 -10.95 5.24 -8.34
N ASP A 195 -10.80 5.69 -9.57
CA ASP A 195 -11.87 6.38 -10.30
C ASP A 195 -12.99 5.41 -10.69
N GLY A 196 -14.22 5.88 -10.54
CA GLY A 196 -15.42 5.23 -11.07
C GLY A 196 -16.25 6.17 -11.94
N PRO A 197 -17.40 5.69 -12.47
CA PRO A 197 -18.29 6.48 -13.30
C PRO A 197 -18.75 7.80 -12.65
N GLU A 198 -18.90 7.82 -11.32
CA GLU A 198 -19.30 9.00 -10.53
C GLU A 198 -18.10 9.78 -9.94
N GLY A 199 -16.87 9.47 -10.36
CA GLY A 199 -15.63 10.05 -9.85
C GLY A 199 -14.88 9.15 -8.87
N TYR A 200 -13.90 9.70 -8.18
CA TYR A 200 -13.02 8.93 -7.28
C TYR A 200 -13.75 8.42 -6.04
N LYS A 201 -13.54 7.13 -5.70
CA LYS A 201 -14.13 6.50 -4.52
C LYS A 201 -13.11 5.69 -3.74
N GLY A 202 -12.69 6.24 -2.59
CA GLY A 202 -11.74 5.59 -1.69
C GLY A 202 -12.25 4.31 -1.01
N ALA A 203 -13.57 4.07 -1.02
CA ALA A 203 -14.18 2.93 -0.36
C ALA A 203 -14.23 1.64 -1.21
N TYR A 204 -13.85 1.71 -2.49
CA TYR A 204 -13.81 0.51 -3.34
C TYR A 204 -12.91 -0.56 -2.73
N GLY A 205 -13.42 -1.78 -2.58
CA GLY A 205 -12.70 -2.86 -1.92
C GLY A 205 -13.43 -4.19 -1.93
N SER A 206 -12.85 -5.19 -1.27
CA SER A 206 -13.37 -6.56 -1.28
C SER A 206 -13.79 -7.04 0.11
N GLY A 207 -14.80 -7.92 0.16
CA GLY A 207 -15.12 -8.68 1.36
C GLY A 207 -14.18 -9.87 1.56
N PRO A 208 -13.95 -10.32 2.81
CA PRO A 208 -14.37 -9.68 4.05
C PRO A 208 -13.50 -8.45 4.37
N SER A 209 -14.14 -7.37 4.84
CA SER A 209 -13.47 -6.15 5.30
C SER A 209 -13.84 -5.78 6.73
N ALA A 210 -13.01 -4.97 7.40
CA ALA A 210 -13.24 -4.60 8.78
C ALA A 210 -14.48 -3.69 8.92
N GLY A 211 -15.57 -4.30 9.40
CA GLY A 211 -16.85 -3.62 9.60
C GLY A 211 -17.75 -3.64 8.36
N ASN A 212 -17.43 -4.45 7.34
CA ASN A 212 -18.18 -4.52 6.09
C ASN A 212 -18.29 -3.16 5.37
N ALA A 213 -17.23 -2.36 5.45
CA ALA A 213 -17.19 -1.00 4.91
C ALA A 213 -16.71 -0.91 3.44
N HIS A 214 -16.52 -2.06 2.78
CA HIS A 214 -16.19 -2.10 1.36
C HIS A 214 -17.36 -1.62 0.50
N TYR A 215 -17.05 -1.06 -0.66
CA TYR A 215 -18.02 -0.68 -1.68
C TYR A 215 -17.67 -1.31 -3.03
N VAL A 216 -18.70 -1.70 -3.80
CA VAL A 216 -18.57 -2.25 -5.16
C VAL A 216 -19.77 -1.78 -5.98
N ASP A 217 -19.56 -1.47 -7.26
CA ASP A 217 -20.59 -1.09 -8.24
C ASP A 217 -20.33 -1.63 -9.66
N GLY A 218 -19.44 -2.61 -9.79
CA GLY A 218 -18.98 -3.14 -11.08
C GLY A 218 -17.65 -2.54 -11.56
N THR A 219 -17.13 -1.52 -10.85
CA THR A 219 -15.84 -0.89 -11.20
C THR A 219 -14.65 -1.75 -10.76
N VAL A 220 -13.72 -1.99 -11.68
CA VAL A 220 -12.49 -2.77 -11.46
C VAL A 220 -11.26 -1.97 -11.88
N PRO A 221 -10.33 -1.67 -10.95
CA PRO A 221 -9.04 -1.09 -11.29
C PRO A 221 -8.03 -2.16 -11.73
N ALA A 222 -7.26 -1.89 -12.78
CA ALA A 222 -6.22 -2.83 -13.24
C ALA A 222 -5.12 -3.03 -12.20
N TYR A 223 -4.75 -1.95 -11.51
CA TYR A 223 -3.62 -1.98 -10.58
C TYR A 223 -3.86 -2.93 -9.41
N GLY A 224 -5.12 -3.20 -9.05
CA GLY A 224 -5.47 -4.09 -7.96
C GLY A 224 -4.89 -5.49 -8.17
N ALA A 225 -5.13 -6.10 -9.33
CA ALA A 225 -4.56 -7.40 -9.65
C ALA A 225 -3.05 -7.31 -9.94
N LEU A 226 -2.61 -6.30 -10.70
CA LEU A 226 -1.20 -6.14 -11.10
C LEU A 226 -0.26 -5.91 -9.90
N GLY A 227 -0.69 -5.09 -8.94
CA GLY A 227 0.01 -4.84 -7.68
C GLY A 227 0.08 -6.06 -6.77
N SER A 228 -0.78 -7.06 -6.99
CA SER A 228 -0.80 -8.32 -6.22
C SER A 228 -0.07 -9.47 -6.90
N ILE A 229 0.65 -9.22 -8.01
CA ILE A 229 1.36 -10.26 -8.78
C ILE A 229 2.35 -11.07 -7.95
N VAL A 230 3.00 -10.46 -6.96
CA VAL A 230 3.94 -11.20 -6.09
C VAL A 230 3.24 -12.14 -5.12
N PHE A 231 1.96 -11.89 -4.80
CA PHE A 231 1.19 -12.68 -3.84
C PHE A 231 0.48 -13.85 -4.50
N LEU A 232 -0.13 -13.61 -5.67
CA LEU A 232 -0.91 -14.60 -6.41
C LEU A 232 -0.67 -14.48 -7.93
N PRO A 233 0.53 -14.87 -8.42
CA PRO A 233 1.00 -14.52 -9.76
C PRO A 233 0.10 -15.05 -10.87
N GLU A 234 -0.35 -16.29 -10.79
CA GLU A 234 -1.18 -16.89 -11.83
C GLU A 234 -2.53 -16.16 -11.98
N ALA A 235 -3.17 -15.79 -10.87
CA ALA A 235 -4.44 -15.06 -10.89
C ALA A 235 -4.27 -13.62 -11.38
N ALA A 236 -3.17 -12.96 -11.00
CA ALA A 236 -2.84 -11.61 -11.46
C ALA A 236 -2.54 -11.57 -12.97
N ILE A 237 -1.81 -12.57 -13.49
CA ILE A 237 -1.51 -12.70 -14.93
C ILE A 237 -2.79 -12.95 -15.73
N ARG A 238 -3.66 -13.88 -15.28
CA ARG A 238 -4.96 -14.10 -15.95
C ARG A 238 -5.82 -12.83 -15.98
N ALA A 239 -5.82 -12.07 -14.88
CA ALA A 239 -6.51 -10.79 -14.84
C ALA A 239 -5.93 -9.78 -15.83
N ALA A 240 -4.60 -9.65 -15.91
CA ALA A 240 -3.93 -8.79 -16.87
C ALA A 240 -4.27 -9.17 -18.33
N GLU A 241 -4.29 -10.47 -18.65
CA GLU A 241 -4.68 -10.98 -19.96
C GLU A 241 -6.15 -10.65 -20.28
N ASN A 242 -7.06 -10.83 -19.32
CA ASN A 242 -8.45 -10.45 -19.46
C ASN A 242 -8.61 -8.94 -19.70
N TYR A 243 -7.97 -8.09 -18.89
CA TYR A 243 -8.02 -6.64 -19.06
C TYR A 243 -7.52 -6.19 -20.43
N ARG A 244 -6.51 -6.88 -20.97
CA ARG A 244 -5.93 -6.56 -22.27
C ARG A 244 -6.88 -6.82 -23.44
N SER A 245 -7.92 -7.64 -23.23
CA SER A 245 -9.00 -7.83 -24.21
C SER A 245 -9.86 -6.58 -24.42
N TYR A 246 -9.86 -5.63 -23.48
CA TYR A 246 -10.60 -4.37 -23.59
C TYR A 246 -9.73 -3.26 -24.20
N GLU A 247 -9.88 -3.01 -25.49
CA GLU A 247 -9.08 -2.00 -26.21
C GLU A 247 -9.14 -0.59 -25.57
N ARG A 248 -10.34 -0.17 -25.13
CA ARG A 248 -10.57 1.13 -24.45
C ARG A 248 -9.83 1.26 -23.13
N PHE A 249 -9.43 0.16 -22.50
CA PHE A 249 -8.74 0.16 -21.23
C PHE A 249 -7.23 0.37 -21.36
N TRP A 250 -6.67 0.19 -22.57
CA TRP A 250 -5.25 0.34 -22.81
C TRP A 250 -4.89 1.76 -23.28
N SER A 251 -3.71 2.22 -22.89
CA SER A 251 -3.15 3.51 -23.29
C SER A 251 -1.65 3.39 -23.56
N MET A 252 -1.01 4.49 -23.98
CA MET A 252 0.45 4.54 -24.12
C MET A 252 1.21 4.35 -22.79
N TYR A 253 0.53 4.50 -21.64
CA TYR A 253 1.07 4.27 -20.31
C TYR A 253 0.61 2.92 -19.71
N GLY A 254 0.17 1.99 -20.55
CA GLY A 254 -0.45 0.72 -20.16
C GLY A 254 -1.93 0.89 -19.79
N PHE A 255 -2.44 0.05 -18.89
CA PHE A 255 -3.83 0.13 -18.45
C PHE A 255 -4.16 1.50 -17.85
N ARG A 256 -5.36 1.99 -18.17
CA ARG A 256 -6.02 3.11 -17.48
C ARG A 256 -6.36 2.72 -16.05
N ASP A 257 -6.86 3.68 -15.27
CA ASP A 257 -7.09 3.45 -13.85
C ASP A 257 -8.06 2.29 -13.57
N ALA A 258 -9.30 2.45 -14.04
CA ALA A 258 -10.36 1.45 -13.89
C ALA A 258 -11.33 1.41 -15.09
N TYR A 259 -12.22 0.42 -15.07
CA TYR A 259 -13.37 0.34 -15.96
C TYR A 259 -14.61 -0.14 -15.21
N ASN A 260 -15.79 0.10 -15.79
CA ASN A 260 -17.07 -0.45 -15.37
C ASN A 260 -17.85 -0.85 -16.63
N LEU A 261 -18.05 -2.15 -16.85
CA LEU A 261 -18.71 -2.64 -18.07
C LEU A 261 -20.22 -2.44 -18.04
N ASP A 262 -20.83 -2.53 -16.85
CA ASP A 262 -22.27 -2.33 -16.65
C ASP A 262 -22.69 -0.89 -17.04
N GLU A 263 -21.80 0.09 -16.85
CA GLU A 263 -21.98 1.49 -17.26
C GLU A 263 -21.28 1.85 -18.59
N ASN A 264 -20.67 0.89 -19.28
CA ASN A 264 -19.90 1.12 -20.52
C ASN A 264 -18.80 2.22 -20.36
N TRP A 265 -18.20 2.27 -19.18
CA TRP A 265 -17.27 3.31 -18.75
C TRP A 265 -15.83 2.79 -18.62
N PHE A 266 -14.86 3.63 -19.00
CA PHE A 266 -13.43 3.39 -18.85
C PHE A 266 -12.78 4.71 -18.43
N ALA A 267 -11.89 4.67 -17.44
CA ALA A 267 -11.19 5.85 -16.95
C ALA A 267 -10.47 6.60 -18.07
N SER A 268 -10.54 7.93 -18.06
CA SER A 268 -9.96 8.76 -19.12
C SER A 268 -8.46 9.05 -18.91
N ASP A 269 -7.95 8.69 -17.74
CA ASP A 269 -6.70 9.13 -17.15
C ASP A 269 -5.93 7.97 -16.48
N ILE A 270 -4.84 8.36 -15.81
CA ILE A 270 -3.88 7.48 -15.15
C ILE A 270 -3.54 8.11 -13.81
N ILE A 271 -3.68 7.33 -12.75
CA ILE A 271 -3.30 7.74 -11.40
C ILE A 271 -1.88 7.24 -11.10
N GLY A 272 -1.06 8.13 -10.55
CA GLY A 272 0.37 7.87 -10.32
C GLY A 272 0.65 6.76 -9.30
N ILE A 273 -0.10 6.73 -8.19
CA ILE A 273 0.05 5.70 -7.15
C ILE A 273 -0.35 4.30 -7.66
N ASP A 274 -1.37 4.23 -8.50
CA ASP A 274 -1.89 2.99 -9.07
C ASP A 274 -0.96 2.43 -10.15
N LYS A 275 -0.40 3.32 -10.98
CA LYS A 275 0.65 2.92 -11.92
C LYS A 275 1.94 2.53 -11.19
N GLY A 276 2.33 3.30 -10.18
CA GLY A 276 3.54 3.08 -9.40
C GLY A 276 3.57 1.71 -8.76
N ILE A 277 2.49 1.34 -8.04
CA ILE A 277 2.42 0.04 -7.38
C ILE A 277 2.46 -1.12 -8.37
N SER A 278 1.78 -0.98 -9.52
CA SER A 278 1.80 -1.99 -10.58
C SER A 278 3.22 -2.27 -11.07
N VAL A 279 3.99 -1.21 -11.37
CA VAL A 279 5.35 -1.34 -11.91
C VAL A 279 6.31 -1.92 -10.86
N LEU A 280 6.26 -1.41 -9.62
CA LEU A 280 7.16 -1.89 -8.56
C LEU A 280 6.94 -3.38 -8.25
N MET A 281 5.69 -3.82 -8.20
CA MET A 281 5.36 -5.21 -7.86
C MET A 281 5.65 -6.17 -9.01
N ILE A 282 5.45 -5.75 -10.27
CA ILE A 282 5.89 -6.53 -11.44
C ILE A 282 7.42 -6.69 -11.43
N GLU A 283 8.18 -5.64 -11.17
CA GLU A 283 9.64 -5.74 -11.09
C GLU A 283 10.09 -6.68 -9.95
N ASN A 284 9.44 -6.61 -8.79
CA ASN A 284 9.73 -7.52 -7.69
C ASN A 284 9.40 -8.98 -8.04
N TYR A 285 8.33 -9.23 -8.79
CA TYR A 285 8.00 -10.55 -9.30
C TYR A 285 9.05 -11.06 -10.31
N LEU A 286 9.50 -10.21 -11.25
CA LEU A 286 10.43 -10.61 -12.30
C LEU A 286 11.84 -10.87 -11.77
N SER A 287 12.37 -9.97 -10.94
CA SER A 287 13.77 -10.02 -10.53
C SER A 287 14.00 -9.84 -9.02
N GLY A 288 13.02 -9.28 -8.30
CA GLY A 288 13.16 -8.88 -6.89
C GLY A 288 14.09 -7.69 -6.70
N MET A 289 14.38 -6.89 -7.73
CA MET A 289 15.37 -5.81 -7.67
C MET A 289 15.05 -4.78 -6.60
N VAL A 290 13.80 -4.29 -6.52
CA VAL A 290 13.42 -3.25 -5.56
C VAL A 290 13.63 -3.77 -4.13
N TRP A 291 13.16 -4.99 -3.85
CA TRP A 291 13.40 -5.67 -2.57
C TRP A 291 14.88 -5.84 -2.24
N LYS A 292 15.70 -6.34 -3.17
CA LYS A 292 17.14 -6.53 -2.95
C LYS A 292 17.82 -5.22 -2.55
N ILE A 293 17.55 -4.15 -3.29
CA ILE A 293 18.13 -2.83 -3.02
C ILE A 293 17.63 -2.30 -1.67
N PHE A 294 16.32 -2.33 -1.44
CA PHE A 294 15.73 -1.68 -0.28
C PHE A 294 16.11 -2.37 1.03
N MET A 295 16.18 -3.70 1.03
CA MET A 295 16.54 -4.50 2.20
C MET A 295 18.04 -4.42 2.57
N GLU A 296 18.89 -3.81 1.74
CA GLU A 296 20.29 -3.50 2.07
C GLU A 296 20.44 -2.20 2.89
N ILE A 297 19.37 -1.41 3.03
CA ILE A 297 19.44 -0.13 3.74
C ILE A 297 19.44 -0.37 5.25
N GLU A 298 20.46 0.12 5.93
CA GLU A 298 20.67 -0.08 7.38
C GLU A 298 19.49 0.44 8.22
N TYR A 299 18.91 1.60 7.87
CA TYR A 299 17.73 2.13 8.57
C TYR A 299 16.55 1.15 8.53
N VAL A 300 16.34 0.46 7.41
CA VAL A 300 15.24 -0.51 7.24
C VAL A 300 15.52 -1.76 8.07
N GLN A 301 16.76 -2.25 8.06
CA GLN A 301 17.17 -3.39 8.86
C GLN A 301 17.01 -3.10 10.37
N ASN A 302 17.46 -1.92 10.81
CA ASN A 302 17.28 -1.45 12.17
C ASN A 302 15.81 -1.30 12.53
N GLY A 303 14.99 -0.75 11.64
CA GLY A 303 13.55 -0.61 11.83
C GLY A 303 12.85 -1.95 12.04
N LEU A 304 13.13 -2.93 11.20
CA LEU A 304 12.61 -4.30 11.36
C LEU A 304 13.05 -4.91 12.70
N ALA A 305 14.33 -4.82 13.03
CA ALA A 305 14.86 -5.34 14.30
C ALA A 305 14.23 -4.66 15.53
N ASN A 306 14.09 -3.33 15.50
CA ASN A 306 13.49 -2.53 16.58
C ASN A 306 12.00 -2.79 16.76
N LEU A 307 11.31 -3.23 15.70
CA LEU A 307 9.94 -3.72 15.76
C LEU A 307 9.82 -5.19 16.21
N GLY A 308 10.94 -5.87 16.43
CA GLY A 308 10.97 -7.28 16.82
C GLY A 308 10.69 -8.23 15.66
N PHE A 309 10.93 -7.82 14.41
CA PHE A 309 10.89 -8.74 13.29
C PHE A 309 12.15 -9.61 13.26
N GLU A 310 11.93 -10.91 13.18
CA GLU A 310 12.99 -11.90 13.03
C GLU A 310 12.96 -12.48 11.61
N LYS A 311 14.16 -12.63 11.04
CA LYS A 311 14.34 -13.30 9.76
C LYS A 311 14.49 -14.78 10.02
N MET A 312 13.60 -15.62 9.49
CA MET A 312 13.84 -17.06 9.51
C MET A 312 14.98 -17.40 8.55
N GLU A 313 16.06 -17.95 9.09
CA GLU A 313 17.05 -18.68 8.30
C GLU A 313 16.40 -20.00 7.86
N GLY A 314 16.38 -20.22 6.54
CA GLY A 314 15.88 -21.45 5.94
C GLY A 314 16.93 -22.54 5.93
#